data_AF-A0A533V5F8-F1
#
_entry.id   AF-A0A533V5F8-F1
#
_cell.length_a   1.000
_cell.length_b   1.000
_cell.length_c   1.000
_cell.angle_alpha   90.00
_cell.angle_beta   90.00
_cell.angle_gamma   90.00
#
_symmetry.space_group_name_H-M   'P 1'
#
loop_
_entity.id
_entity.type
_entity.pdbx_description
1 polymer ?
#
loop_
_entity_poly.entity_id
_entity_poly.type
_entity_poly.pdbx_seq_one_letter_code
_entity_poly.pdbx_strand_id
1 'polypeptide(L)' 'MWKQKTEIHFQGKYFKLNGANIKLPYSVINNKTIPITVVAKSKNTLVIAAIYADIWESSYLSPEEYSALYEKIQKNYHCK' A
#
# COMPACT_ATOMS: atom_id res chain seq x y z
N MET A 1 -3.18 -5.49 -6.52
CA MET A 1 -3.76 -6.83 -6.78
C MET A 1 -2.68 -7.77 -7.28
N TRP A 2 -2.29 -8.75 -6.46
CA TRP A 2 -1.31 -9.77 -6.82
C TRP A 2 -1.86 -10.62 -7.97
N LYS A 3 -1.26 -10.52 -9.15
CA LYS A 3 -1.60 -11.37 -10.30
C LYS A 3 -0.40 -12.26 -10.56
N GLN A 4 -0.64 -13.56 -10.72
CA GLN A 4 0.43 -14.45 -11.13
C GLN A 4 0.86 -14.05 -12.54
N LYS A 5 2.06 -13.49 -12.62
CA LYS A 5 2.76 -13.27 -13.88
C LYS A 5 3.87 -14.30 -13.96
N THR A 6 4.00 -14.93 -15.11
CA THR A 6 5.10 -15.87 -15.41
C THR A 6 6.45 -15.17 -15.38
N GLU A 7 6.48 -13.87 -15.66
CA GLU A 7 7.69 -13.06 -15.69
C GLU A 7 7.35 -11.59 -15.39
N ILE A 8 8.16 -10.95 -14.54
CA ILE A 8 8.01 -9.56 -14.11
C ILE A 8 9.21 -8.75 -14.58
N HIS A 9 8.94 -7.78 -15.46
CA HIS A 9 9.87 -6.72 -15.80
C HIS A 9 9.42 -5.42 -15.15
N PHE A 10 10.35 -4.71 -14.53
CA PHE A 10 10.11 -3.42 -13.88
C PHE A 10 11.34 -2.53 -14.04
N GLN A 11 11.12 -1.26 -14.35
CA GLN A 11 12.21 -0.28 -14.43
C GLN A 11 11.84 0.97 -13.65
N GLY A 12 12.32 1.04 -12.41
CA GLY A 12 12.16 2.20 -11.55
C GLY A 12 13.45 3.01 -11.41
N LYS A 13 13.33 4.15 -10.71
CA LYS A 13 14.47 4.99 -10.35
C LYS A 13 15.46 4.28 -9.42
N TYR A 14 14.95 3.50 -8.47
CA TYR A 14 15.76 2.90 -7.40
C TYR A 14 16.08 1.41 -7.62
N PHE A 15 15.27 0.69 -8.41
CA PHE A 15 15.53 -0.70 -8.73
C PHE A 15 14.96 -1.07 -10.09
N LYS A 16 15.51 -2.14 -10.67
CA LYS A 16 15.05 -2.73 -11.92
C LYS A 16 14.91 -4.24 -11.72
N LEU A 17 13.89 -4.82 -12.31
CA LEU A 17 13.68 -6.26 -12.42
C LEU A 17 13.69 -6.62 -13.90
N ASN A 18 14.52 -7.58 -14.28
CA ASN A 18 14.58 -8.10 -15.63
C ASN A 18 14.29 -9.60 -15.60
N GLY A 19 13.08 -9.98 -15.95
CA GLY A 19 12.69 -11.38 -16.02
C GLY A 19 12.48 -12.07 -14.67
N ALA A 20 12.07 -11.33 -13.63
CA ALA A 20 11.90 -11.92 -12.30
C ALA A 20 10.66 -12.84 -12.28
N ASN A 21 10.83 -14.08 -11.80
CA ASN A 21 9.73 -15.01 -11.59
C ASN A 21 9.45 -15.16 -10.10
N ILE A 22 8.17 -15.15 -9.72
CA ILE A 22 7.72 -15.41 -8.35
C ILE A 22 6.74 -16.58 -8.34
N LYS A 23 7.02 -17.56 -7.48
CA LYS A 23 6.05 -18.60 -7.13
C LYS A 23 5.15 -18.04 -6.03
N LEU A 24 3.94 -17.63 -6.39
CA LEU A 24 2.94 -17.20 -5.42
C LEU A 24 2.36 -18.43 -4.70
N PRO A 25 2.07 -18.35 -3.39
CA PRO A 25 1.38 -19.43 -2.68
C PRO A 25 -0.05 -19.60 -3.21
N TYR A 26 -0.57 -20.83 -3.14
CA TYR A 26 -1.88 -21.22 -3.68
C TYR A 26 -3.03 -20.34 -3.18
N SER A 27 -2.97 -19.88 -1.93
CA SER A 27 -3.94 -18.95 -1.35
C SER A 27 -4.05 -17.64 -2.12
N VAL A 28 -2.94 -17.10 -2.63
CA VAL A 28 -2.89 -15.86 -3.42
C VAL A 28 -3.38 -16.08 -4.85
N ILE A 29 -3.13 -17.28 -5.39
CA ILE A 29 -3.56 -17.70 -6.73
C ILE A 29 -5.10 -17.89 -6.77
N ASN A 30 -5.71 -18.32 -5.67
CA ASN A 30 -7.16 -18.46 -5.51
C ASN A 30 -7.88 -17.13 -5.21
N ASN A 31 -7.39 -16.03 -5.77
CA ASN A 31 -7.96 -14.69 -5.64
C ASN A 31 -8.09 -14.13 -4.20
N LYS A 32 -7.47 -14.75 -3.18
CA LYS A 32 -7.32 -14.07 -1.88
C LYS A 32 -6.19 -13.07 -2.00
N THR A 33 -6.55 -11.80 -2.18
CA THR A 33 -5.58 -10.70 -2.20
C THR A 33 -5.03 -10.53 -0.78
N ILE A 34 -3.69 -10.52 -0.65
CA ILE A 34 -3.05 -10.12 0.61
C ILE A 34 -3.24 -8.61 0.75
N PRO A 35 -3.90 -8.12 1.82
CA PRO A 35 -4.09 -6.69 2.02
C PRO A 35 -2.73 -6.00 2.21
N ILE A 36 -2.58 -4.84 1.58
CA ILE A 36 -1.40 -3.99 1.74
C ILE A 36 -1.68 -3.02 2.88
N THR A 37 -1.06 -3.26 4.04
CA THR A 37 -1.05 -2.30 5.15
C THR A 37 0.12 -1.34 4.99
N VAL A 38 -0.15 -0.03 5.04
CA VAL A 38 0.89 0.99 5.07
C VAL A 38 0.81 1.75 6.39
N VAL A 39 1.90 1.69 7.16
CA VAL A 39 2.06 2.50 8.37
C VAL A 39 2.50 3.90 7.95
N ALA A 40 1.69 4.91 8.26
CA ALA A 40 1.97 6.28 7.86
C ALA A 40 1.51 7.31 8.89
N LYS A 41 2.31 8.37 9.04
CA LYS A 41 2.05 9.52 9.94
C LYS A 41 2.49 10.85 9.32
N SER A 42 3.49 10.85 8.43
CA SER A 42 3.98 12.06 7.76
C SER A 42 3.24 12.33 6.46
N LYS A 43 3.25 13.59 6.00
CA LYS A 43 2.55 14.00 4.77
C LYS A 43 2.90 13.11 3.56
N ASN A 44 4.18 12.79 3.38
CA ASN A 44 4.62 12.01 2.21
C ASN A 44 4.24 10.53 2.30
N THR A 45 4.29 9.92 3.48
CA THR A 45 3.89 8.51 3.64
C THR A 45 2.38 8.33 3.59
N LEU A 46 1.62 9.36 3.99
CA LEU A 46 0.16 9.38 3.86
C LEU A 46 -0.29 9.39 2.38
N VAL A 47 0.44 10.06 1.48
CA VAL A 47 0.17 9.97 0.04
C VAL A 47 0.29 8.52 -0.44
N ILE A 48 1.33 7.82 0.00
CA ILE A 48 1.57 6.43 -0.38
C ILE A 48 0.44 5.54 0.15
N ALA A 49 0.07 5.72 1.43
CA ALA A 49 -1.04 4.99 2.03
C ALA A 49 -2.35 5.24 1.27
N ALA A 50 -2.67 6.49 0.95
CA ALA A 50 -3.92 6.85 0.27
C ALA A 50 -4.04 6.29 -1.16
N ILE A 51 -2.91 6.07 -1.86
CA ILE A 51 -2.91 5.56 -3.24
C ILE A 51 -2.87 4.03 -3.29
N TYR A 52 -2.10 3.40 -2.39
CA TYR A 52 -1.71 1.99 -2.53
C TYR A 52 -2.16 1.08 -1.40
N ALA A 53 -2.57 1.60 -0.24
CA ALA A 53 -2.93 0.77 0.89
C ALA A 53 -4.38 0.32 0.82
N ASP A 54 -4.61 -0.92 1.22
CA ASP A 54 -5.94 -1.40 1.59
C ASP A 54 -6.25 -1.02 3.04
N ILE A 55 -5.22 -0.93 3.88
CA ILE A 55 -5.33 -0.59 5.31
C ILE A 55 -4.28 0.47 5.65
N TRP A 56 -4.73 1.59 6.22
CA TRP A 56 -3.83 2.58 6.81
C TRP A 56 -3.70 2.33 8.32
N GLU A 57 -2.46 2.30 8.79
CA GLU A 57 -2.14 2.18 10.22
C GLU A 57 -1.35 3.41 10.69
N SER A 58 -1.63 3.87 11.91
CA SER A 58 -0.86 4.92 12.58
C SER A 58 -0.78 4.62 14.07
N SER A 59 0.37 4.92 14.67
CA SER A 59 0.67 4.59 16.07
C SER A 59 1.09 5.82 16.86
N TYR A 60 0.94 5.75 18.19
CA TYR A 60 1.31 6.83 19.11
C TYR A 60 0.62 8.15 18.77
N LEU A 61 -0.71 8.09 18.66
CA LEU A 61 -1.58 9.23 18.48
C LEU A 61 -2.65 9.20 19.57
N SER A 62 -2.94 10.36 20.16
CA SER A 62 -4.18 10.51 20.93
C SER A 62 -5.39 10.41 19.98
N PRO A 63 -6.60 10.15 20.50
CA PRO A 63 -7.82 10.18 19.70
C PRO A 63 -7.99 11.48 18.90
N GLU A 64 -7.63 12.63 19.48
CA GLU A 64 -7.72 13.95 18.85
C GLU A 64 -6.69 14.11 17.73
N GLU A 65 -5.45 13.68 17.96
CA GLU A 65 -4.40 13.71 16.94
C GLU A 65 -4.74 12.79 15.76
N TYR A 66 -5.31 11.62 16.04
CA TYR A 66 -5.79 10.71 15.02
C TYR A 66 -6.92 11.32 14.20
N SER A 67 -7.91 11.92 14.86
CA SER A 67 -9.05 12.57 14.18
C SER A 67 -8.59 13.68 13.24
N ALA A 68 -7.72 14.58 13.72
CA ALA A 68 -7.15 15.65 12.89
C ALA A 68 -6.36 15.11 11.69
N LEU A 69 -5.63 14.00 11.88
CA LEU A 69 -4.89 13.36 10.80
C LEU A 69 -5.82 12.72 9.77
N TYR A 70 -6.88 12.05 10.22
CA TYR A 70 -7.89 11.43 9.37
C TYR A 70 -8.64 12.46 8.52
N GLU A 71 -9.10 13.56 9.10
CA GLU A 71 -9.74 14.65 8.36
C GLU A 71 -8.82 15.23 7.28
N LYS A 72 -7.54 15.42 7.62
CA LYS A 72 -6.54 15.90 6.66
C LYS A 72 -6.36 14.92 5.50
N ILE A 73 -6.42 13.62 5.74
CA ILE A 73 -6.32 12.61 4.68
C ILE A 73 -7.57 12.66 3.80
N GLN A 74 -8.77 12.62 4.39
CA GLN A 74 -10.04 12.69 3.66
C GLN A 74 -10.16 13.93 2.77
N LYS A 75 -9.66 15.08 3.24
CA LYS A 75 -9.70 16.34 2.47
C LYS A 75 -8.72 16.37 1.29
N ASN A 76 -7.54 15.76 1.43
CA ASN A 76 -6.46 15.86 0.43
C ASN A 76 -6.39 14.66 -0.51
N TYR A 77 -7.00 13.54 -0.12
CA TYR A 77 -6.98 12.30 -0.88
C TYR A 77 -8.39 11.75 -0.89
N HIS A 78 -8.92 11.49 -2.08
CA HIS A 78 -10.17 10.73 -2.24
C HIS A 78 -9.90 9.29 -1.81
N CYS A 79 -10.01 9.03 -0.51
CA CYS A 79 -10.08 7.68 0.02
C CYS A 79 -11.28 6.99 -0.65
N LYS A 80 -11.02 5.88 -1.33
CA LYS A 80 -12.06 5.06 -1.97
C LYS A 80 -12.88 4.30 -0.94
#